data_AF-A0A357FNA0-F1
#
_entry.id   AF-A0A357FNA0-F1
#
_cell.length_a   1.000
_cell.length_b   1.000
_cell.length_c   1.000
_cell.angle_alpha   90.00
_cell.angle_beta   90.00
_cell.angle_gamma   90.00
#
_symmetry.space_group_name_H-M   'P 1'
#
loop_
_entity.id
_entity.type
_entity.pdbx_description
1 polymer ?
#
loop_
_entity_poly.entity_id
_entity_poly.type
_entity_poly.pdbx_seq_one_letter_code
_entity_poly.pdbx_strand_id
1 'polypeptide(L)'
;NAVYYVDPNYPADTLVSRLNMKRYVHSVFFEDERLWVLISTLNGRTIKIKDFLWEFFQGNKGKPPRIIVERVSPMRFTMTEFPNGMEVDESSGTIRWTPKKKQIDTHRISVVVSDGYTKDEQTFEVYTNHLPTIVSNPPRMALVGELFKYQVRVEDLNENANLKYTMVKGPHGMQMDKNGKILWVPKAAQINYNNFEVAVTDGYGSDSQSSRIFINNPPMIISTPKPVGLTGHTWRYKMTTEDLNGDRVTYRAVRLPKF
;
A
#
# COMPACT_ATOMS: atom_id res chain seq x y z
N ASN A 1 6.06 -10.53 41.54
CA ASN A 1 5.13 -11.64 41.21
C ASN A 1 5.79 -12.49 40.15
N ALA A 2 6.11 -13.74 40.48
CA ALA A 2 6.74 -14.67 39.57
C ALA A 2 5.76 -15.82 39.31
N VAL A 3 5.33 -15.96 38.05
CA VAL A 3 4.47 -17.06 37.61
C VAL A 3 5.38 -18.17 37.14
N TYR A 4 5.24 -19.35 37.73
CA TYR A 4 6.03 -20.52 37.38
C TYR A 4 5.13 -21.54 36.67
N TYR A 5 5.46 -21.88 35.42
CA TYR A 5 4.73 -22.86 34.62
C TYR A 5 5.46 -24.21 34.65
N VAL A 6 4.75 -25.28 34.97
CA VAL A 6 5.24 -26.66 34.83
C VAL A 6 4.52 -27.25 33.62
N ASP A 7 5.28 -27.65 32.60
CA ASP A 7 4.72 -28.25 31.37
C ASP A 7 3.86 -29.48 31.72
N PRO A 8 2.55 -29.48 31.39
CA PRO A 8 1.65 -30.61 31.65
C PRO A 8 2.09 -31.92 30.99
N ASN A 9 2.88 -31.83 29.91
CA ASN A 9 3.30 -32.99 29.12
C ASN A 9 4.55 -33.68 29.67
N TYR A 10 5.37 -32.98 30.45
CA TYR A 10 6.60 -33.51 31.05
C TYR A 10 6.76 -33.03 32.50
N PRO A 11 5.85 -33.43 33.42
CA PRO A 11 6.08 -33.21 34.83
C PRO A 11 7.33 -34.01 35.20
N ALA A 12 8.40 -33.28 35.56
CA ALA A 12 9.73 -33.82 35.85
C ALA A 12 9.68 -35.27 36.36
N ASP A 13 10.32 -36.15 35.59
CA ASP A 13 10.42 -37.59 35.83
C ASP A 13 10.48 -37.93 37.32
N THR A 14 9.39 -38.47 37.85
CA THR A 14 9.42 -39.57 38.81
C THR A 14 8.03 -40.17 39.01
N LEU A 15 7.96 -41.48 38.76
CA LEU A 15 6.83 -42.38 39.00
C LEU A 15 6.25 -42.24 40.42
N VAL A 16 4.99 -41.81 40.55
CA VAL A 16 4.15 -42.18 41.71
C VAL A 16 2.69 -42.36 41.26
N SER A 17 2.12 -43.51 41.60
CA SER A 17 0.77 -44.03 41.26
C SER A 17 -0.35 -42.97 41.36
N ARG A 18 -0.92 -42.41 40.28
CA ARG A 18 -1.88 -42.98 39.29
C ARG A 18 -3.18 -43.50 39.94
N LEU A 19 -4.16 -42.68 40.32
CA LEU A 19 -5.41 -42.64 39.53
C LEU A 19 -6.29 -41.40 39.77
N ASN A 20 -6.17 -40.72 40.93
CA ASN A 20 -7.07 -39.61 41.28
C ASN A 20 -6.43 -38.21 41.17
N MET A 21 -5.15 -38.01 41.50
CA MET A 21 -4.58 -36.65 41.48
C MET A 21 -4.57 -36.02 40.08
N LYS A 22 -4.16 -36.76 39.04
CA LYS A 22 -4.22 -36.28 37.64
C LYS A 22 -5.63 -35.87 37.18
N ARG A 23 -6.67 -36.39 37.84
CA ARG A 23 -8.07 -36.11 37.50
C ARG A 23 -8.57 -34.81 38.13
N TYR A 24 -8.15 -34.50 39.35
CA TYR A 24 -8.68 -33.37 40.12
C TYR A 24 -7.69 -32.23 40.33
N VAL A 25 -6.39 -32.40 40.05
CA VAL A 25 -5.38 -31.34 40.18
C VAL A 25 -5.10 -30.75 38.81
N HIS A 26 -5.46 -29.48 38.62
CA HIS A 26 -5.24 -28.75 37.38
C HIS A 26 -3.80 -28.25 37.28
N SER A 27 -3.28 -27.64 38.35
CA SER A 27 -1.90 -27.19 38.42
C SER A 27 -1.38 -27.14 39.85
N VAL A 28 -0.06 -27.27 39.97
CA VAL A 28 0.70 -27.11 41.21
C VAL A 28 1.87 -26.18 40.89
N PHE A 29 1.96 -25.06 41.60
CA PHE A 29 3.01 -24.07 41.41
C PHE A 29 3.36 -23.42 42.74
N PHE A 30 4.48 -22.71 42.80
CA PHE A 30 4.98 -22.09 44.03
C PHE A 30 5.12 -20.59 43.81
N GLU A 31 4.46 -19.76 44.62
CA GLU A 31 4.46 -18.29 44.48
C GLU A 31 4.40 -17.66 45.88
N ASP A 32 5.16 -16.59 46.13
CA ASP A 32 5.21 -15.85 47.40
C ASP A 32 5.46 -16.72 48.65
N GLU A 33 6.45 -17.61 48.58
CA GLU A 33 6.77 -18.62 49.62
C GLU A 33 5.62 -19.59 49.95
N ARG A 34 4.62 -19.68 49.06
CA ARG A 34 3.45 -20.54 49.24
C ARG A 34 3.35 -21.54 48.10
N LEU A 35 2.97 -22.76 48.45
CA LEU A 35 2.54 -23.78 47.50
C LEU A 35 1.09 -23.53 47.12
N TRP A 36 0.85 -23.24 45.84
CA TRP A 36 -0.47 -23.10 45.26
C TRP A 36 -0.88 -24.40 44.56
N VAL A 37 -2.12 -24.80 44.80
CA VAL A 37 -2.69 -26.03 44.28
C VAL A 37 -4.09 -25.71 43.77
N LEU A 38 -4.28 -25.75 42.46
CA LEU A 38 -5.58 -25.56 41.84
C LEU A 38 -6.28 -26.92 41.70
N ILE A 39 -7.30 -27.13 42.53
CA ILE A 39 -8.09 -28.36 42.57
C ILE A 39 -9.45 -28.14 41.88
N SER A 40 -9.77 -29.00 40.93
CA SER A 40 -11.05 -29.03 40.23
C SER A 40 -12.05 -29.94 40.93
N THR A 41 -13.33 -29.55 40.91
CA THR A 41 -14.44 -30.41 41.30
C THR A 41 -15.09 -31.02 40.05
N LEU A 42 -15.16 -32.34 39.97
CA LEU A 42 -15.75 -33.05 38.83
C LEU A 42 -16.92 -33.90 39.31
N ASN A 43 -18.09 -33.73 38.69
CA ASN A 43 -19.32 -34.47 39.02
C ASN A 43 -19.64 -34.46 40.53
N GLY A 44 -19.46 -33.30 41.19
CA GLY A 44 -19.72 -33.12 42.61
C GLY A 44 -18.68 -33.76 43.55
N ARG A 45 -17.56 -34.28 43.03
CA ARG A 45 -16.46 -34.85 43.81
C ARG A 45 -15.18 -34.04 43.63
N THR A 46 -14.40 -33.95 44.70
CA THR A 46 -13.08 -33.30 44.72
C THR A 46 -12.13 -34.11 45.61
N ILE A 47 -10.82 -33.87 45.50
CA ILE A 47 -9.82 -34.44 46.40
C ILE A 47 -9.66 -33.54 47.63
N LYS A 48 -9.50 -34.14 48.81
CA LYS A 48 -9.21 -33.35 50.02
C LYS A 48 -7.77 -32.88 49.98
N ILE A 49 -7.52 -31.65 50.42
CA ILE A 49 -6.18 -31.07 50.47
C ILE A 49 -5.19 -31.94 51.26
N LYS A 50 -5.63 -32.59 52.34
CA LYS A 50 -4.80 -33.50 53.13
C LYS A 50 -4.31 -34.72 52.33
N ASP A 51 -5.15 -35.24 51.43
CA ASP A 51 -4.84 -36.42 50.64
C ASP A 51 -3.88 -36.01 49.50
N PHE A 52 -4.09 -34.82 48.93
CA PHE A 52 -3.14 -34.20 48.01
C PHE A 52 -1.75 -34.01 48.65
N LEU A 53 -1.68 -33.37 49.83
CA LEU A 53 -0.41 -33.10 50.50
C LEU A 53 0.30 -34.41 50.89
N TRP A 54 -0.45 -35.40 51.38
CA TRP A 54 0.10 -36.72 51.69
C TRP A 54 0.78 -37.36 50.49
N GLU A 55 0.12 -37.36 49.33
CA GLU A 55 0.67 -37.92 48.09
C GLU A 55 1.83 -37.09 47.53
N PHE A 56 1.67 -35.76 47.51
CA PHE A 56 2.67 -34.83 46.98
C PHE A 56 4.00 -34.88 47.74
N PHE A 57 3.95 -35.02 49.07
CA PHE A 57 5.14 -35.15 49.92
C PHE A 57 5.60 -36.62 50.12
N GLN A 58 4.99 -37.58 49.42
CA GLN A 58 5.25 -39.02 49.58
C GLN A 58 5.15 -39.49 51.05
N GLY A 59 4.14 -39.00 51.77
CA GLY A 59 3.93 -39.27 53.19
C GLY A 59 5.03 -38.70 54.09
N ASN A 60 5.39 -39.43 55.16
CA ASN A 60 6.36 -39.00 56.17
C ASN A 60 7.84 -39.01 55.71
N LYS A 61 8.13 -39.20 54.41
CA LYS A 61 9.52 -39.29 53.90
C LYS A 61 10.15 -37.94 53.53
N GLY A 62 9.45 -36.83 53.80
CA GLY A 62 10.06 -35.55 54.15
C GLY A 62 10.88 -34.84 53.07
N LYS A 63 10.86 -35.28 51.81
CA LYS A 63 11.47 -34.52 50.71
C LYS A 63 10.45 -34.37 49.59
N PRO A 64 9.90 -33.15 49.37
CA PRO A 64 9.08 -32.90 48.20
C PRO A 64 9.85 -33.29 46.94
N PRO A 65 9.16 -33.77 45.89
CA PRO A 65 9.80 -34.02 44.60
C PRO A 65 10.54 -32.75 44.15
N ARG A 66 11.75 -32.93 43.59
CA ARG A 66 12.52 -31.83 43.00
C ARG A 66 11.78 -31.36 41.76
N ILE A 67 10.93 -30.35 41.91
CA ILE A 67 10.38 -29.62 40.77
C ILE A 67 11.52 -28.74 40.27
N ILE A 68 12.06 -29.04 39.09
CA ILE A 68 12.93 -28.12 38.38
C ILE A 68 11.98 -27.03 37.86
N VAL A 69 11.96 -25.91 38.59
CA VAL A 69 11.19 -24.75 38.21
C VAL A 69 12.10 -23.89 37.34
N GLU A 70 11.91 -23.94 36.02
CA GLU A 70 12.56 -22.98 35.14
C GLU A 70 11.87 -21.63 35.29
N ARG A 71 12.63 -20.62 35.69
CA ARG A 71 12.16 -19.24 35.70
C ARG A 71 12.07 -18.77 34.26
N VAL A 72 10.92 -18.94 33.63
CA VAL A 72 10.63 -18.21 32.40
C VAL A 72 10.43 -16.76 32.84
N SER A 73 11.39 -15.89 32.56
CA SER A 73 11.16 -14.46 32.71
C SER A 73 10.12 -14.09 31.65
N PRO A 74 8.89 -13.68 32.02
CA PRO A 74 7.96 -13.17 31.03
C PRO A 74 8.48 -11.79 30.63
N MET A 75 9.36 -11.74 29.63
CA MET A 75 9.71 -10.49 28.98
C MET A 75 8.41 -9.82 28.56
N ARG A 76 8.21 -8.59 29.02
CA ARG A 76 7.04 -7.79 28.69
C ARG A 76 7.44 -6.72 27.69
N PHE A 77 6.80 -6.74 26.53
CA PHE A 77 7.03 -5.76 25.47
C PHE A 77 5.92 -4.70 25.48
N THR A 78 6.31 -3.44 25.41
CA THR A 78 5.40 -2.28 25.37
C THR A 78 5.93 -1.23 24.39
N MET A 79 5.10 -0.26 24.00
CA MET A 79 5.51 0.85 23.15
C MET A 79 5.20 2.18 23.82
N THR A 80 6.10 3.14 23.70
CA THR A 80 5.99 4.49 24.29
C THR A 80 5.70 5.56 23.24
N GLU A 81 6.17 5.35 22.01
CA GLU A 81 5.94 6.23 20.87
C GLU A 81 5.65 5.34 19.65
N PHE A 82 4.50 5.53 19.01
CA PHE A 82 4.09 4.72 17.86
C PHE A 82 2.92 5.37 17.10
N PRO A 83 2.76 5.08 15.80
CA PRO A 83 1.62 5.55 15.03
C PRO A 83 0.31 4.88 15.43
N ASN A 84 -0.81 5.59 15.28
CA ASN A 84 -2.15 5.05 15.51
C ASN A 84 -2.40 3.75 14.75
N GLY A 85 -2.89 2.72 15.44
CA GLY A 85 -3.19 1.39 14.89
C GLY A 85 -1.97 0.45 14.81
N MET A 86 -0.82 0.85 15.35
CA MET A 86 0.28 -0.06 15.63
C MET A 86 0.03 -0.75 16.97
N GLU A 87 0.24 -2.07 17.02
CA GLU A 87 0.06 -2.90 18.21
C GLU A 87 1.30 -3.76 18.42
N VAL A 88 1.64 -4.04 19.68
CA VAL A 88 2.69 -4.98 20.07
C VAL A 88 2.07 -6.11 20.89
N ASP A 89 2.41 -7.34 20.55
CA ASP A 89 2.08 -8.48 21.40
C ASP A 89 2.99 -8.47 22.64
N GLU A 90 2.42 -8.27 23.82
CA GLU A 90 3.18 -8.07 25.06
C GLU A 90 4.07 -9.27 25.44
N SER A 91 3.79 -10.47 24.91
CA SER A 91 4.48 -11.72 25.27
C SER A 91 5.57 -12.13 24.30
N SER A 92 5.37 -11.89 23.00
CA SER A 92 6.28 -12.26 21.92
C SER A 92 7.08 -11.08 21.37
N GLY A 93 6.66 -9.85 21.66
CA GLY A 93 7.25 -8.63 21.08
C GLY A 93 6.90 -8.43 19.61
N THR A 94 5.96 -9.21 19.05
CA THR A 94 5.56 -9.08 17.64
C THR A 94 4.81 -7.76 17.44
N ILE A 95 5.38 -6.85 16.65
CA ILE A 95 4.75 -5.59 16.27
C ILE A 95 3.95 -5.78 14.99
N ARG A 96 2.69 -5.33 14.98
CA ARG A 96 1.80 -5.35 13.82
C ARG A 96 1.32 -3.94 13.52
N TRP A 97 1.39 -3.56 12.26
CA TRP A 97 0.90 -2.27 11.81
C TRP A 97 0.47 -2.32 10.35
N THR A 98 -0.64 -1.66 10.04
CA THR A 98 -1.09 -1.42 8.67
C THR A 98 -1.27 0.10 8.51
N PRO A 99 -0.29 0.81 7.89
CA PRO A 99 -0.37 2.25 7.70
C PRO A 99 -1.62 2.67 6.92
N LYS A 100 -2.27 3.74 7.37
CA LYS A 100 -3.38 4.38 6.63
C LYS A 100 -2.84 5.39 5.62
N LYS A 101 -3.65 5.80 4.64
CA LYS A 101 -3.27 6.75 3.58
C LYS A 101 -2.61 8.06 4.05
N LYS A 102 -2.89 8.51 5.28
CA LYS A 102 -2.31 9.75 5.86
C LYS A 102 -1.08 9.49 6.75
N GLN A 103 -0.77 8.23 7.04
CA GLN A 103 0.42 7.80 7.76
C GLN A 103 1.47 7.50 6.70
N ILE A 104 2.09 8.57 6.25
CA ILE A 104 3.11 8.59 5.20
C ILE A 104 4.39 9.18 5.79
N ASP A 105 5.49 9.01 5.06
CA ASP A 105 6.82 9.40 5.49
C ASP A 105 7.29 8.63 6.75
N THR A 106 8.24 9.21 7.46
CA THR A 106 8.95 8.56 8.56
C THR A 106 8.15 8.62 9.84
N HIS A 107 7.98 7.45 10.48
CA HIS A 107 7.34 7.30 11.78
C HIS A 107 8.38 6.83 12.79
N ARG A 108 8.52 7.58 13.88
CA ARG A 108 9.37 7.22 15.00
C ARG A 108 8.64 6.25 15.92
N ILE A 109 9.31 5.18 16.29
CA ILE A 109 8.76 4.10 17.11
C ILE A 109 9.72 3.83 18.27
N SER A 110 9.21 3.87 19.49
CA SER A 110 9.97 3.58 20.71
C SER A 110 9.33 2.40 21.43
N VAL A 111 10.12 1.35 21.62
CA VAL A 111 9.71 0.08 22.23
C VAL A 111 10.48 -0.14 23.51
N VAL A 112 9.81 -0.73 24.50
CA VAL A 112 10.38 -1.04 25.81
C VAL A 112 10.17 -2.51 26.10
N VAL A 113 11.25 -3.21 26.45
CA VAL A 113 11.22 -4.57 26.97
C VAL A 113 11.59 -4.55 28.44
N SER A 114 10.86 -5.30 29.27
CA SER A 114 11.15 -5.43 30.70
C SER A 114 11.05 -6.87 31.17
N ASP A 115 11.99 -7.28 32.02
CA ASP A 115 11.96 -8.56 32.73
C ASP A 115 11.26 -8.47 34.11
N GLY A 116 10.63 -7.33 34.39
CA GLY A 116 10.00 -7.01 35.68
C GLY A 116 10.95 -6.43 36.73
N TYR A 117 12.26 -6.38 36.47
CA TYR A 117 13.26 -5.77 37.36
C TYR A 117 13.95 -4.59 36.70
N THR A 118 14.30 -4.76 35.44
CA THR A 118 14.99 -3.81 34.59
C THR A 118 14.20 -3.61 33.31
N LYS A 119 14.54 -2.55 32.58
CA LYS A 119 13.96 -2.26 31.27
C LYS A 119 15.06 -1.84 30.32
N ASP A 120 14.87 -2.16 29.05
CA ASP A 120 15.64 -1.61 27.95
C ASP A 120 14.71 -0.95 26.95
N GLU A 121 15.19 0.11 26.29
CA GLU A 121 14.41 0.91 25.35
C GLU A 121 15.16 1.06 24.04
N GLN A 122 14.45 0.85 22.94
CA GLN A 122 14.96 1.04 21.60
C GLN A 122 14.05 1.97 20.84
N THR A 123 14.65 2.97 20.19
CA THR A 123 13.96 3.84 19.24
C THR A 123 14.49 3.58 17.83
N PHE A 124 13.57 3.46 16.87
CA PHE A 124 13.88 3.35 15.46
C PHE A 124 12.82 4.06 14.62
N GLU A 125 13.07 4.17 13.32
CA GLU A 125 12.22 4.87 12.38
C GLU A 125 11.75 3.89 11.28
N VAL A 126 10.48 4.02 10.90
CA VAL A 126 9.88 3.26 9.80
C VAL A 126 9.31 4.24 8.78
N TYR A 127 9.80 4.14 7.54
CA TYR A 127 9.30 4.94 6.43
C TYR A 127 8.08 4.29 5.77
N THR A 128 7.08 5.10 5.43
CA THR A 128 5.86 4.68 4.74
C THR A 128 5.68 5.45 3.45
N ASN A 129 5.57 4.73 2.35
CA ASN A 129 5.51 5.30 1.01
C ASN A 129 4.07 5.39 0.51
N HIS A 130 3.70 6.53 -0.05
CA HIS A 130 2.48 6.73 -0.82
C HIS A 130 2.82 6.63 -2.31
N LEU A 131 2.26 5.65 -3.00
CA LEU A 131 2.59 5.45 -4.41
C LEU A 131 2.18 6.66 -5.28
N PRO A 132 3.00 7.04 -6.27
CA PRO A 132 2.67 8.14 -7.18
C PRO A 132 1.48 7.73 -8.05
N THR A 133 0.54 8.64 -8.28
CA THR A 133 -0.63 8.41 -9.14
C THR A 133 -0.79 9.55 -10.15
N ILE A 134 -0.90 9.22 -11.44
CA ILE A 134 -1.14 10.19 -12.51
C ILE A 134 -2.61 10.64 -12.48
N VAL A 135 -2.84 11.91 -12.16
CA VAL A 135 -4.20 12.48 -11.99
C VAL A 135 -4.63 13.39 -13.15
N SER A 136 -3.74 13.69 -14.09
CA SER A 136 -4.06 14.48 -15.28
C SER A 136 -4.56 13.62 -16.45
N ASN A 137 -5.30 14.24 -17.37
CA ASN A 137 -5.63 13.65 -18.66
C ASN A 137 -5.12 14.53 -19.80
N PRO A 138 -4.58 13.93 -20.88
CA PRO A 138 -4.11 14.69 -22.02
C PRO A 138 -5.25 15.22 -22.89
N PRO A 139 -5.01 16.31 -23.66
CA PRO A 139 -5.93 16.72 -24.72
C PRO A 139 -6.13 15.60 -25.75
N ARG A 140 -7.37 15.44 -26.21
CA ARG A 140 -7.75 14.37 -27.15
C ARG A 140 -7.46 14.69 -28.61
N MET A 141 -7.12 15.94 -28.91
CA MET A 141 -6.89 16.43 -30.27
C MET A 141 -5.72 17.41 -30.32
N ALA A 142 -4.98 17.39 -31.43
CA ALA A 142 -3.99 18.40 -31.80
C ALA A 142 -4.06 18.69 -33.32
N LEU A 143 -3.47 19.79 -33.74
CA LEU A 143 -3.39 20.18 -35.16
C LEU A 143 -2.00 19.87 -35.73
N VAL A 144 -1.95 19.50 -37.00
CA VAL A 144 -0.69 19.38 -37.75
C VAL A 144 0.03 20.73 -37.75
N GLY A 145 1.33 20.72 -37.49
CA GLY A 145 2.17 21.92 -37.47
C GLY A 145 2.03 22.79 -36.23
N GLU A 146 1.05 22.54 -35.37
CA GLU A 146 0.88 23.28 -34.11
C GLU A 146 1.56 22.58 -32.94
N LEU A 147 2.02 23.36 -31.96
CA LEU A 147 2.69 22.85 -30.78
C LEU A 147 1.66 22.28 -29.79
N PHE A 148 1.59 20.95 -29.72
CA PHE A 148 0.94 20.23 -28.64
C PHE A 148 1.75 20.35 -27.35
N LYS A 149 1.07 20.70 -26.25
CA LYS A 149 1.64 20.79 -24.90
C LYS A 149 0.75 20.04 -23.92
N TYR A 150 1.35 19.20 -23.10
CA TYR A 150 0.65 18.52 -22.01
C TYR A 150 1.57 18.43 -20.79
N GLN A 151 1.05 18.78 -19.61
CA GLN A 151 1.76 18.62 -18.35
C GLN A 151 1.17 17.41 -17.63
N VAL A 152 1.99 16.38 -17.41
CA VAL A 152 1.62 15.28 -16.53
C VAL A 152 1.58 15.80 -15.09
N ARG A 153 0.44 15.60 -14.41
CA ARG A 153 0.27 15.91 -12.98
C ARG A 153 0.16 14.61 -12.22
N VAL A 154 0.92 14.53 -11.14
CA VAL A 154 1.04 13.35 -10.29
C VAL A 154 0.71 13.75 -8.87
N GLU A 155 -0.08 12.92 -8.20
CA GLU A 155 -0.33 12.99 -6.78
C GLU A 155 0.57 11.98 -6.08
N ASP A 156 1.41 12.50 -5.19
CA ASP A 156 2.20 11.75 -4.23
C ASP A 156 2.16 12.56 -2.94
N LEU A 157 1.78 11.93 -1.84
CA LEU A 157 1.55 12.65 -0.59
C LEU A 157 2.82 12.78 0.25
N ASN A 158 3.89 12.04 -0.06
CA ASN A 158 5.15 12.11 0.68
C ASN A 158 5.81 13.49 0.51
N GLU A 159 6.30 14.09 1.60
CA GLU A 159 6.83 15.47 1.59
C GLU A 159 7.99 15.66 0.61
N ASN A 160 8.82 14.63 0.42
CA ASN A 160 10.02 14.68 -0.43
C ASN A 160 9.98 13.64 -1.55
N ALA A 161 8.79 13.41 -2.12
CA ALA A 161 8.62 12.48 -3.24
C ALA A 161 9.53 12.84 -4.41
N ASN A 162 10.49 11.97 -4.75
CA ASN A 162 11.43 12.17 -5.84
C ASN A 162 10.90 11.54 -7.13
N LEU A 163 10.01 12.28 -7.82
CA LEU A 163 9.34 11.78 -9.02
C LEU A 163 10.25 11.82 -10.25
N LYS A 164 10.42 10.65 -10.88
CA LYS A 164 11.08 10.48 -12.17
C LYS A 164 10.06 10.17 -13.24
N TYR A 165 9.97 11.06 -14.23
CA TYR A 165 9.08 10.93 -15.38
C TYR A 165 9.80 10.24 -16.54
N THR A 166 9.09 9.41 -17.29
CA THR A 166 9.62 8.72 -18.47
C THR A 166 8.55 8.65 -19.56
N MET A 167 8.93 9.00 -20.79
CA MET A 167 8.14 8.72 -21.98
C MET A 167 8.47 7.31 -22.46
N VAL A 168 7.56 6.37 -22.21
CA VAL A 168 7.74 4.95 -22.55
C VAL A 168 7.56 4.74 -24.05
N LYS A 169 6.55 5.41 -24.63
CA LYS A 169 6.24 5.34 -26.06
C LYS A 169 5.66 6.67 -26.54
N GLY A 170 5.98 7.05 -27.77
CA GLY A 170 5.36 8.21 -28.40
C GLY A 170 5.60 8.24 -29.91
N PRO A 171 4.81 9.02 -30.65
CA PRO A 171 5.06 9.27 -32.06
C PRO A 171 6.38 10.04 -32.24
N HIS A 172 7.00 9.89 -33.42
CA HIS A 172 8.27 10.55 -33.72
C HIS A 172 8.22 12.07 -33.46
N GLY A 173 9.21 12.57 -32.72
CA GLY A 173 9.35 13.99 -32.35
C GLY A 173 8.58 14.40 -31.10
N MET A 174 7.75 13.54 -30.51
CA MET A 174 7.17 13.77 -29.19
C MET A 174 8.26 13.59 -28.13
N GLN A 175 8.38 14.55 -27.23
CA GLN A 175 9.41 14.56 -26.19
C GLN A 175 8.80 14.93 -24.85
N MET A 176 9.40 14.41 -23.78
CA MET A 176 9.06 14.72 -22.39
C MET A 176 10.30 15.24 -21.66
N ASP A 177 10.14 16.31 -20.89
CA ASP A 177 11.19 16.80 -20.01
C ASP A 177 11.20 16.09 -18.64
N LYS A 178 12.22 16.36 -17.83
CA LYS A 178 12.38 15.78 -16.49
C LYS A 178 11.24 16.13 -15.52
N ASN A 179 10.44 17.15 -15.82
CA ASN A 179 9.32 17.61 -15.00
C ASN A 179 7.97 17.07 -15.51
N GLY A 180 7.98 16.12 -16.46
CA GLY A 180 6.77 15.52 -17.01
C GLY A 180 6.03 16.40 -18.03
N LYS A 181 6.67 17.44 -18.58
CA LYS A 181 6.09 18.27 -19.63
C LYS A 181 6.33 17.63 -21.00
N ILE A 182 5.25 17.33 -21.70
CA ILE A 182 5.27 16.80 -23.06
C ILE A 182 5.13 17.93 -24.06
N LEU A 183 6.02 17.93 -25.05
CA LEU A 183 6.02 18.83 -26.20
C LEU A 183 6.07 18.02 -27.49
N TRP A 184 5.26 18.40 -28.47
CA TRP A 184 5.23 17.75 -29.77
C TRP A 184 4.66 18.67 -30.86
N VAL A 185 5.23 18.63 -32.05
CA VAL A 185 4.66 19.28 -33.25
C VAL A 185 4.31 18.16 -34.24
N PRO A 186 3.03 17.77 -34.36
CA PRO A 186 2.62 16.70 -35.25
C PRO A 186 2.87 17.05 -36.72
N LYS A 187 3.32 16.07 -37.51
CA LYS A 187 3.52 16.20 -38.96
C LYS A 187 2.33 15.61 -39.73
N ALA A 188 2.18 15.97 -41.00
CA ALA A 188 1.13 15.43 -41.86
C ALA A 188 1.14 13.90 -41.99
N ALA A 189 2.31 13.25 -41.86
CA ALA A 189 2.41 11.78 -41.82
C ALA A 189 1.84 11.15 -40.55
N GLN A 190 1.47 11.96 -39.55
CA GLN A 190 0.97 11.55 -38.24
C GLN A 190 -0.49 11.96 -38.05
N ILE A 191 -1.25 12.21 -39.12
CA ILE A 191 -2.69 12.48 -39.04
C ILE A 191 -3.46 11.30 -38.42
N ASN A 192 -4.70 11.54 -37.99
CA ASN A 192 -5.56 10.58 -37.31
C ASN A 192 -5.01 10.17 -35.94
N TYR A 193 -5.21 8.93 -35.51
CA TYR A 193 -4.91 8.52 -34.15
C TYR A 193 -3.45 8.12 -33.96
N ASN A 194 -2.81 8.73 -32.95
CA ASN A 194 -1.50 8.36 -32.46
C ASN A 194 -1.59 7.98 -30.99
N ASN A 195 -0.78 7.00 -30.57
CA ASN A 195 -0.71 6.55 -29.20
C ASN A 195 0.59 7.00 -28.55
N PHE A 196 0.52 7.34 -27.27
CA PHE A 196 1.69 7.58 -26.45
C PHE A 196 1.45 7.03 -25.03
N GLU A 197 2.55 6.74 -24.35
CA GLU A 197 2.56 6.15 -23.02
C GLU A 197 3.63 6.83 -22.18
N VAL A 198 3.24 7.17 -20.95
CA VAL A 198 4.09 7.83 -19.97
C VAL A 198 4.07 7.05 -18.68
N ALA A 199 5.18 7.07 -17.95
CA ALA A 199 5.30 6.49 -16.63
C ALA A 199 5.94 7.48 -15.66
N VAL A 200 5.57 7.37 -14.39
CA VAL A 200 6.20 8.08 -13.28
C VAL A 200 6.57 7.06 -12.20
N THR A 201 7.74 7.25 -11.57
CA THR A 201 8.20 6.45 -10.44
C THR A 201 8.81 7.35 -9.37
N ASP A 202 8.63 7.00 -8.10
CA ASP A 202 9.24 7.63 -6.93
C ASP A 202 10.47 6.84 -6.41
N GLY A 203 10.82 5.73 -7.07
CA GLY A 203 11.86 4.79 -6.65
C GLY A 203 11.36 3.61 -5.80
N TYR A 204 10.16 3.69 -5.24
CA TYR A 204 9.51 2.62 -4.48
C TYR A 204 8.40 1.91 -5.26
N GLY A 205 7.74 2.65 -6.15
CA GLY A 205 6.74 2.14 -7.08
C GLY A 205 6.58 3.04 -8.30
N SER A 206 5.56 2.75 -9.11
CA SER A 206 5.34 3.45 -10.37
C SER A 206 3.88 3.44 -10.78
N ASP A 207 3.49 4.46 -11.53
CA ASP A 207 2.22 4.51 -12.25
C ASP A 207 2.45 4.84 -13.73
N SER A 208 1.53 4.41 -14.60
CA SER A 208 1.65 4.57 -16.05
C SER A 208 0.31 4.94 -16.68
N GLN A 209 0.37 5.80 -17.68
CA GLN A 209 -0.78 6.28 -18.43
C GLN A 209 -0.54 6.09 -19.92
N SER A 210 -1.38 5.25 -20.54
CA SER A 210 -1.50 5.14 -22.00
C SER A 210 -2.62 6.05 -22.51
N SER A 211 -2.40 6.73 -23.63
CA SER A 211 -3.38 7.63 -24.21
C SER A 211 -3.30 7.66 -25.74
N ARG A 212 -4.44 8.00 -26.36
CA ARG A 212 -4.52 8.27 -27.80
C ARG A 212 -4.92 9.70 -28.07
N ILE A 213 -4.34 10.28 -29.10
CA ILE A 213 -4.61 11.65 -29.55
C ILE A 213 -4.96 11.65 -31.04
N PHE A 214 -6.00 12.39 -31.40
CA PHE A 214 -6.39 12.61 -32.80
C PHE A 214 -5.66 13.82 -33.38
N ILE A 215 -5.02 13.65 -34.53
CA ILE A 215 -4.30 14.70 -35.22
C ILE A 215 -5.09 15.13 -36.43
N ASN A 216 -5.58 16.36 -36.35
CA ASN A 216 -6.37 16.98 -37.39
C ASN A 216 -5.48 17.86 -38.29
N ASN A 217 -5.65 17.67 -39.59
CA ASN A 217 -5.05 18.45 -40.65
C ASN A 217 -6.19 19.23 -41.33
N PRO A 218 -6.26 20.56 -41.17
CA PRO A 218 -7.36 21.33 -41.74
C PRO A 218 -7.51 21.12 -43.26
N PRO A 219 -8.76 21.07 -43.78
CA PRO A 219 -8.99 20.98 -45.22
C PRO A 219 -8.48 22.24 -45.92
N MET A 220 -7.94 22.08 -47.13
CA MET A 220 -7.49 23.18 -47.99
C MET A 220 -8.33 23.28 -49.25
N ILE A 221 -8.59 24.50 -49.71
CA ILE A 221 -9.18 24.75 -51.03
C ILE A 221 -8.06 24.76 -52.06
N ILE A 222 -8.14 23.87 -53.04
CA ILE A 222 -7.11 23.71 -54.10
C ILE A 222 -7.56 24.22 -55.47
N SER A 223 -8.77 24.77 -55.56
CA SER A 223 -9.30 25.37 -56.77
C SER A 223 -9.31 26.91 -56.69
N THR A 224 -9.07 27.55 -57.82
CA THR A 224 -9.20 29.01 -57.98
C THR A 224 -10.17 29.31 -59.13
N PRO A 225 -11.22 30.13 -58.92
CA PRO A 225 -12.11 30.51 -60.00
C PRO A 225 -11.45 31.55 -60.92
N LYS A 226 -11.88 31.61 -62.18
CA LYS A 226 -11.56 32.74 -63.06
C LYS A 226 -12.24 34.01 -62.52
N PRO A 227 -11.55 35.17 -62.47
CA PRO A 227 -12.07 36.39 -61.85
C PRO A 227 -13.06 37.16 -62.75
N VAL A 228 -13.84 36.46 -63.59
CA VAL A 228 -14.71 37.09 -64.59
C VAL A 228 -16.11 36.48 -64.53
N GLY A 229 -17.11 37.36 -64.41
CA GLY A 229 -18.53 37.05 -64.62
C GLY A 229 -19.10 38.00 -65.66
N LEU A 230 -19.93 37.49 -66.57
CA LEU A 230 -20.58 38.29 -67.62
C LEU A 230 -22.01 38.65 -67.20
N THR A 231 -22.41 39.90 -67.43
CA THR A 231 -23.79 40.33 -67.19
C THR A 231 -24.77 39.47 -67.99
N GLY A 232 -25.90 39.10 -67.37
CA GLY A 232 -26.92 38.25 -67.99
C GLY A 232 -26.55 36.77 -68.13
N HIS A 233 -25.37 36.34 -67.67
CA HIS A 233 -24.93 34.94 -67.76
C HIS A 233 -24.79 34.30 -66.36
N THR A 234 -25.16 33.02 -66.23
CA THR A 234 -24.94 32.27 -65.00
C THR A 234 -23.44 32.00 -64.80
N TRP A 235 -22.88 32.58 -63.74
CA TRP A 235 -21.52 32.24 -63.31
C TRP A 235 -21.55 30.97 -62.43
N ARG A 236 -20.72 29.98 -62.77
CA ARG A 236 -20.59 28.73 -62.02
C ARG A 236 -19.14 28.49 -61.64
N TYR A 237 -18.91 28.12 -60.39
CA TYR A 237 -17.63 27.70 -59.87
C TYR A 237 -17.81 26.45 -59.01
N LYS A 238 -17.09 25.39 -59.35
CA LYS A 238 -17.00 24.19 -58.52
C LYS A 238 -15.77 24.30 -57.65
N MET A 239 -15.98 24.42 -56.34
CA MET A 239 -14.89 24.37 -55.37
C MET A 239 -14.39 22.93 -55.23
N THR A 240 -13.07 22.76 -55.27
CA THR A 240 -12.39 21.51 -54.97
C THR A 240 -11.58 21.71 -53.70
N THR A 241 -11.76 20.82 -52.74
CA THR A 241 -11.01 20.79 -51.49
C THR A 241 -10.23 19.50 -51.38
N GLU A 242 -9.11 19.57 -50.66
CA GLU A 242 -8.34 18.42 -50.22
C GLU A 242 -8.39 18.38 -48.69
N ASP A 243 -8.75 17.21 -48.15
CA ASP A 243 -8.58 16.90 -46.74
C ASP A 243 -7.76 15.62 -46.63
N LEU A 244 -6.72 15.66 -45.81
CA LEU A 244 -5.83 14.51 -45.61
C LEU A 244 -6.37 13.55 -44.56
N ASN A 245 -7.23 13.99 -43.64
CA ASN A 245 -7.84 13.09 -42.65
C ASN A 245 -8.88 12.16 -43.27
N GLY A 246 -9.43 12.52 -44.44
CA GLY A 246 -10.50 11.79 -45.11
C GLY A 246 -11.87 11.99 -44.45
N ASP A 247 -12.03 13.04 -43.65
CA ASP A 247 -13.29 13.35 -43.01
C ASP A 247 -14.20 14.20 -43.92
N ARG A 248 -15.48 14.32 -43.53
CA ARG A 248 -16.47 14.99 -44.37
C ARG A 248 -16.28 16.51 -44.29
N VAL A 249 -15.84 17.10 -45.40
CA VAL A 249 -15.79 18.57 -45.54
C VAL A 249 -17.20 19.14 -45.73
N THR A 250 -17.57 20.11 -44.90
CA THR A 250 -18.81 20.89 -45.04
C THR A 250 -18.50 22.35 -45.39
N TYR A 251 -19.23 22.90 -46.37
CA TYR A 251 -19.08 24.28 -46.80
C TYR A 251 -20.12 25.18 -46.12
N ARG A 252 -19.70 26.36 -45.67
CA ARG A 252 -20.60 27.39 -45.12
C ARG A 252 -20.23 28.75 -45.72
N ALA A 253 -21.22 29.47 -46.26
CA ALA A 253 -21.02 30.84 -46.70
C ALA A 253 -20.81 31.75 -45.48
N VAL A 254 -19.69 32.48 -45.43
CA VAL A 254 -19.37 33.42 -44.35
C VAL A 254 -20.04 34.78 -44.59
N ARG A 255 -20.03 35.24 -45.86
CA ARG A 255 -20.65 36.50 -46.27
C ARG A 255 -21.21 36.35 -47.67
N LEU A 256 -22.51 36.58 -47.81
CA LEU A 256 -23.16 36.72 -49.10
C LEU A 256 -23.22 38.20 -49.47
N PRO A 257 -23.14 38.57 -50.76
CA PRO A 257 -23.41 39.92 -51.21
C PRO A 257 -24.82 40.35 -50.74
N LYS A 258 -24.94 41.59 -50.26
CA LYS A 258 -26.27 42.20 -50.10
C LYS A 258 -26.69 42.65 -51.50
N PHE A 259 -27.84 42.17 -51.95
CA PHE A 259 -28.50 42.67 -53.16
C PHE A 259 -29.03 44.07 -52.91
#